data_AF-A0A0M9E160-F1
#
_entry.id   AF-A0A0M9E160-F1
#
_cell.length_a   1.000
_cell.length_b   1.000
_cell.length_c   1.000
_cell.angle_alpha   90.00
_cell.angle_beta   90.00
_cell.angle_gamma   90.00
#
_symmetry.space_group_name_H-M   'P 1'
#
loop_
_entity.id
_entity.type
_entity.pdbx_description
1 polymer ?
#
loop_
_entity_poly.entity_id
_entity_poly.type
_entity_poly.pdbx_seq_one_letter_code
_entity_poly.pdbx_strand_id
1 'polypeptide(L)' 'MPKICTQVYTDLSLVTAIANDINYGEVFAEPINIKLQMKAKDMLIAISSSGNSINDIRVCEECRTKRTNHYTVCNEKN' A
#
# COMPACT_ATOMS: atom_id res chain seq x y z
N MET A 1 15.88 -12.97 19.00
CA MET A 1 14.47 -12.69 18.66
C MET A 1 14.39 -12.32 17.19
N PRO A 2 13.43 -12.84 16.41
CA PRO A 2 13.23 -12.38 15.04
C PRO A 2 12.83 -10.90 15.07
N LYS A 3 13.49 -10.07 14.25
CA LYS A 3 13.20 -8.64 14.11
C LYS A 3 12.20 -8.46 12.98
N ILE A 4 11.02 -7.95 13.30
CA ILE A 4 10.00 -7.60 12.30
C ILE A 4 10.24 -6.15 11.91
N CYS A 5 10.62 -5.91 10.65
CA CYS A 5 10.73 -4.56 10.12
C CYS A 5 9.35 -4.12 9.62
N THR A 6 8.88 -2.98 10.11
CA THR A 6 7.58 -2.41 9.73
C THR A 6 7.79 -1.04 9.09
N GLN A 7 6.89 -0.68 8.18
CA GLN A 7 6.85 0.62 7.55
C GLN A 7 5.39 1.08 7.47
N VAL A 8 5.15 2.34 7.82
CA VAL A 8 3.81 2.95 7.75
C VAL A 8 3.90 4.19 6.85
N TYR A 9 2.98 4.31 5.90
CA TYR A 9 2.95 5.42 4.95
C TYR A 9 2.27 6.64 5.58
N THR A 10 3.04 7.42 6.35
CA THR A 10 2.59 8.66 7.02
C THR A 10 3.39 9.90 6.61
N ASP A 11 4.38 9.74 5.72
CA ASP A 11 5.18 10.85 5.22
C ASP A 11 4.32 11.76 4.33
N LEU A 12 3.94 12.91 4.88
CA LEU A 12 3.06 13.85 4.20
C LEU A 12 3.69 14.40 2.93
N SER A 13 5.00 14.69 2.96
CA SER A 13 5.72 15.22 1.79
C SER A 13 5.67 14.23 0.63
N LEU A 14 5.88 12.94 0.90
CA LEU A 14 5.78 11.88 -0.10
C LEU A 14 4.36 11.74 -0.64
N VAL A 15 3.35 11.72 0.24
CA VAL A 15 1.94 11.61 -0.16
C VAL A 15 1.53 12.79 -1.03
N THR A 16 1.86 14.02 -0.63
CA THR A 16 1.49 15.21 -1.40
C THR A 16 2.23 15.31 -2.73
N ALA A 17 3.51 14.93 -2.78
CA ALA A 17 4.28 14.95 -4.01
C ALA A 17 3.72 13.96 -5.04
N ILE A 18 3.43 12.72 -4.62
CA ILE A 18 2.85 11.70 -5.51
C ILE A 18 1.43 12.09 -5.93
N ALA A 19 0.62 12.59 -5.01
CA ALA A 19 -0.74 13.02 -5.33
C ALA A 19 -0.75 14.17 -6.35
N ASN A 20 0.20 15.10 -6.24
CA ASN A 20 0.33 16.25 -7.13
C ASN A 20 0.92 15.89 -8.50
N ASP A 21 1.99 15.08 -8.52
CA ASP A 21 2.77 14.84 -9.73
C ASP A 21 2.30 13.61 -10.53
N ILE A 22 1.65 12.64 -9.86
CA ILE A 22 1.21 11.36 -10.46
C ILE A 22 -0.32 11.24 -10.38
N ASN A 23 -0.84 10.89 -9.20
CA ASN A 23 -2.28 10.76 -8.92
C ASN A 23 -2.48 10.46 -7.43
N TYR A 24 -3.57 10.92 -6.83
CA TYR A 24 -3.95 10.52 -5.48
C TYR A 24 -4.18 9.00 -5.33
N GLY A 25 -4.67 8.32 -6.38
CA GLY A 25 -4.82 6.86 -6.40
C GLY A 25 -3.50 6.08 -6.30
N GLU A 26 -2.37 6.73 -6.55
CA GLU A 26 -1.06 6.07 -6.60
C GLU A 26 -0.22 6.30 -5.34
N VAL A 27 -0.71 7.07 -4.37
CA VAL A 27 0.05 7.51 -3.18
C VAL A 27 0.61 6.37 -2.32
N PHE A 28 0.00 5.18 -2.37
CA PHE A 28 0.49 3.98 -1.68
C PHE A 28 1.12 2.95 -2.62
N ALA A 29 0.73 2.93 -3.89
CA ALA A 29 1.24 2.00 -4.89
C ALA A 29 2.63 2.41 -5.39
N GLU A 30 2.84 3.70 -5.66
CA GLU A 30 4.12 4.21 -6.16
C GLU A 30 5.30 3.99 -5.21
N PRO A 31 5.17 4.20 -3.88
CA PRO A 31 6.24 3.85 -2.96
C PRO A 31 6.61 2.35 -3.00
N ILE A 32 5.63 1.46 -3.19
CA ILE A 32 5.87 0.02 -3.34
C ILE A 32 6.57 -0.29 -4.67
N ASN A 33 6.22 0.42 -5.74
CA ASN A 33 6.80 0.27 -7.07
C ASN A 33 8.22 0.84 -7.17
N ILE A 34 8.40 2.12 -6.86
CA ILE A 34 9.66 2.87 -7.01
C ILE A 34 10.74 2.39 -6.04
N LYS A 35 10.41 2.05 -4.79
CA LYS A 35 11.43 1.84 -3.75
C LYS A 35 11.87 0.38 -3.51
N LEU A 36 11.36 -0.62 -4.23
CA LEU A 36 11.63 -2.05 -3.93
C LEU A 36 11.42 -2.39 -2.43
N GLN A 37 10.59 -1.61 -1.72
CA GLN A 37 10.44 -1.69 -0.27
C GLN A 37 9.72 -2.96 0.19
N MET A 38 9.01 -3.61 -0.73
CA MET A 38 8.32 -4.86 -0.51
C MET A 38 8.99 -5.98 -1.30
N LYS A 39 9.40 -7.02 -0.58
CA LYS A 39 9.93 -8.29 -1.09
C LYS A 39 8.82 -9.33 -1.10
N ALA A 40 8.98 -10.37 -1.90
CA ALA A 40 7.98 -11.45 -2.06
C ALA A 40 7.52 -12.14 -0.75
N LYS A 41 8.26 -11.98 0.36
CA LYS A 41 7.92 -12.55 1.68
C LYS A 41 7.38 -11.54 2.69
N ASP A 42 7.28 -10.27 2.30
CA ASP A 42 6.72 -9.24 3.15
C ASP A 42 5.19 -9.36 3.19
N MET A 43 4.55 -8.54 4.02
CA MET A 43 3.10 -8.51 4.16
C MET A 43 2.60 -7.08 4.02
N LEU A 44 1.64 -6.87 3.11
CA LEU A 44 0.86 -5.63 3.08
C LEU A 44 -0.33 -5.74 4.04
N ILE A 45 -0.52 -4.72 4.87
CA ILE A 45 -1.72 -4.53 5.68
C ILE A 45 -2.43 -3.27 5.18
N ALA A 46 -3.57 -3.44 4.51
CA ALA A 46 -4.43 -2.35 4.08
C ALA A 46 -5.65 -2.25 5.01
N ILE A 47 -5.94 -1.05 5.51
CA ILE A 47 -7.07 -0.79 6.40
C ILE A 47 -7.99 0.21 5.72
N SER A 48 -9.20 -0.24 5.39
CA SER A 48 -10.19 0.59 4.70
C SER A 48 -11.56 0.37 5.33
N SER A 49 -12.32 1.44 5.54
CA SER A 49 -13.71 1.27 6.02
C SER A 49 -14.58 0.71 4.90
N SER A 50 -14.53 1.31 3.71
CA SER A 50 -15.41 0.95 2.59
C SER A 50 -14.83 -0.07 1.61
N GLY A 51 -13.50 -0.26 1.62
CA GLY A 51 -12.80 -1.08 0.62
C GLY A 51 -12.84 -0.54 -0.81
N ASN A 52 -13.47 0.62 -1.03
CA ASN A 52 -13.66 1.23 -2.34
C ASN A 52 -12.69 2.39 -2.63
N SER A 53 -11.78 2.68 -1.68
CA SER A 53 -10.82 3.75 -1.89
C SER A 53 -9.85 3.36 -3.00
N ILE A 54 -9.75 4.21 -4.04
CA ILE A 54 -8.96 3.90 -5.23
C ILE A 54 -7.49 3.66 -4.90
N ASN A 55 -6.93 4.38 -3.92
CA ASN A 55 -5.55 4.21 -3.48
C ASN A 55 -5.30 2.88 -2.76
N ASP A 56 -6.28 2.37 -2.01
CA ASP A 56 -6.24 1.05 -1.37
C ASP A 56 -6.34 -0.08 -2.41
N ILE A 57 -7.18 0.10 -3.41
CA ILE A 57 -7.35 -0.89 -4.50
C ILE A 57 -6.04 -1.00 -5.30
N ARG A 58 -5.47 0.13 -5.72
CA ARG A 58 -4.24 0.19 -6.53
C ARG A 58 -3.05 -0.46 -5.81
N VAL A 59 -2.87 -0.16 -4.52
CA VAL A 59 -1.77 -0.74 -3.74
C VAL A 59 -1.92 -2.26 -3.54
N CYS A 60 -3.16 -2.75 -3.38
CA CYS A 60 -3.44 -4.18 -3.31
C CYS A 60 -3.17 -4.89 -4.64
N GLU A 61 -3.54 -4.26 -5.76
CA GLU A 61 -3.23 -4.77 -7.10
C GLU A 61 -1.72 -4.90 -7.31
N GLU A 62 -0.95 -3.88 -6.94
CA GLU A 62 0.50 -3.94 -7.11
C GLU A 62 1.19 -4.94 -6.19
N CYS A 63 0.66 -5.13 -4.97
CA CYS A 63 1.11 -6.20 -4.10
C CYS A 63 0.90 -7.59 -4.72
N ARG A 64 -0.22 -7.80 -5.42
CA ARG A 64 -0.53 -9.07 -6.12
C ARG A 64 0.44 -9.31 -7.27
N THR A 65 0.75 -8.28 -8.06
CA THR A 65 1.75 -8.37 -9.14
C THR A 65 3.11 -8.84 -8.60
N LYS A 66 3.50 -8.39 -7.42
CA LYS A 66 4.77 -8.75 -6.75
C LYS A 66 4.74 -10.10 -6.02
N ARG A 67 3.66 -10.89 -6.12
CA ARG A 67 3.46 -12.21 -5.46
C ARG A 67 3.72 -12.17 -3.96
N THR A 68 3.36 -11.07 -3.32
CA THR A 68 3.56 -10.85 -1.89
C THR A 68 2.25 -11.15 -1.14
N ASN A 69 2.35 -11.68 0.08
CA ASN A 69 1.16 -11.91 0.91
C ASN A 69 0.51 -10.56 1.25
N HIS A 70 -0.80 -10.44 1.10
CA HIS A 70 -1.54 -9.24 1.52
C HIS A 70 -2.70 -9.63 2.41
N TYR A 71 -2.93 -8.82 3.44
CA TYR A 71 -4.08 -8.89 4.31
C TYR A 71 -4.79 -7.54 4.28
N THR A 72 -6.07 -7.57 3.92
CA THR A 72 -6.89 -6.36 3.84
C THR A 72 -7.95 -6.46 4.94
N VAL A 73 -7.98 -5.46 5.82
CA VAL A 73 -9.04 -5.28 6.81
C VAL A 73 -10.03 -4.28 6.22
N CYS A 74 -11.15 -4.80 5.72
CA CYS A 74 -12.30 -4.02 5.29
C CYS A 74 -13.44 -4.14 6.30
N ASN A 75 -14.03 -3.01 6.68
CA ASN A 75 -15.19 -2.98 7.58
C ASN A 75 -16.52 -3.15 6.81
N GLU A 76 -16.58 -2.80 5.53
CA GLU A 76 -17.74 -3.05 4.68
C GLU A 76 -17.64 -4.44 4.02
N LYS A 77 -18.58 -5.31 4.40
CA LYS A 77 -18.93 -6.52 3.67
C LYS A 77 -19.54 -6.10 2.33
N ASN A 78 -18.83 -6.35 1.22
CA ASN A 78 -19.48 -6.73 -0.02
C ASN A 78 -19.03 -8.15 -0.37
#